data_AF-A0A7U6KPA5-F1
#
_entry.id   AF-A0A7U6KPA5-F1
#
_cell.length_a   1.000
_cell.length_b   1.000
_cell.length_c   1.000
_cell.angle_alpha   90.00
_cell.angle_beta   90.00
_cell.angle_gamma   90.00
#
_symmetry.space_group_name_H-M   'P 1'
#
loop_
_entity.id
_entity.type
_entity.pdbx_description
1 polymer ?
#
loop_
_entity_poly.entity_id
_entity_poly.type
_entity_poly.pdbx_seq_one_letter_code
_entity_poly.pdbx_strand_id
1 'polypeptide(L)'
;MLTANLEHFDEVWGKEYPHVIKSWRNNWEGLTVFFGYPKDIRRVIYTTNAIESLNSVIRTAVNKRKVFPSDQAAFKVVYLATQQASKSGRCRSVTGRLP
;
A
#
# COMPACT_ATOMS: atom_id res chain seq x y z
N MET A 1 -22.67 -10.87 7.93
CA MET A 1 -21.77 -10.19 8.90
C MET A 1 -20.88 -9.18 8.19
N LEU A 2 -19.94 -9.58 7.33
CA LEU A 2 -19.06 -8.62 6.63
C LEU A 2 -19.82 -7.68 5.67
N THR A 3 -20.82 -8.20 4.95
CA THR A 3 -21.68 -7.40 4.06
C THR A 3 -22.51 -6.36 4.82
N ALA A 4 -23.03 -6.70 6.00
CA ALA A 4 -23.75 -5.76 6.86
C ALA A 4 -22.87 -4.60 7.32
N ASN A 5 -21.58 -4.84 7.55
CA ASN A 5 -20.64 -3.76 7.87
C ASN A 5 -20.39 -2.83 6.67
N LEU A 6 -20.42 -3.35 5.43
CA LEU A 6 -20.31 -2.53 4.22
C LEU A 6 -21.57 -1.68 4.01
N GLU A 7 -22.74 -2.22 4.31
CA GLU A 7 -24.00 -1.47 4.24
C GLU A 7 -24.03 -0.33 5.27
N HIS A 8 -23.64 -0.60 6.51
CA HIS A 8 -23.51 0.46 7.51
C HIS A 8 -22.48 1.53 7.11
N PHE A 9 -21.36 1.12 6.50
CA PHE A 9 -20.37 2.07 5.98
C PHE A 9 -20.96 2.98 4.88
N ASP A 10 -21.80 2.43 3.99
CA ASP A 10 -22.52 3.18 2.96
C ASP A 10 -23.54 4.15 3.56
N GLU A 11 -24.28 3.75 4.60
CA GLU A 11 -25.24 4.62 5.29
C GLU A 11 -24.57 5.87 5.89
N VAL A 12 -23.40 5.69 6.51
CA VAL A 12 -22.67 6.77 7.18
C VAL A 12 -21.93 7.66 6.17
N TRP A 13 -21.23 7.06 5.21
CA TRP A 13 -20.26 7.77 4.36
C TRP A 13 -20.62 7.85 2.88
N GLY A 14 -21.65 7.13 2.43
CA GLY A 14 -22.01 7.02 1.02
C GLY A 14 -22.46 8.33 0.38
N LYS A 15 -22.99 9.26 1.19
CA LYS A 15 -23.35 10.61 0.72
C LYS A 15 -22.12 11.47 0.41
N GLU A 16 -21.09 11.41 1.26
CA GLU A 16 -19.88 12.23 1.11
C GLU A 16 -18.88 11.60 0.13
N TYR A 17 -18.79 10.27 0.11
CA TYR A 17 -17.80 9.52 -0.66
C TYR A 17 -18.41 8.43 -1.56
N PRO A 18 -19.31 8.79 -2.50
CA PRO A 18 -20.02 7.81 -3.33
C PRO A 18 -19.09 6.97 -4.21
N HIS A 19 -17.99 7.55 -4.68
CA HIS A 19 -16.98 6.84 -5.49
C HIS A 19 -16.20 5.81 -4.67
N VAL A 20 -15.96 6.07 -3.39
CA VAL A 20 -15.28 5.13 -2.49
C VAL A 20 -16.19 3.93 -2.29
N ILE A 21 -17.45 4.13 -1.89
CA ILE A 21 -18.42 3.04 -1.73
C ILE A 21 -18.52 2.19 -3.00
N LYS A 22 -18.66 2.83 -4.17
CA LYS A 22 -18.73 2.12 -5.45
C LYS A 22 -17.49 1.24 -5.69
N SER A 23 -16.29 1.76 -5.43
CA SER A 23 -15.06 1.00 -5.55
C SER A 23 -15.01 -0.20 -4.59
N TRP A 24 -15.42 -0.01 -3.34
CA TRP A 24 -15.50 -1.08 -2.35
C TRP A 24 -16.49 -2.17 -2.75
N ARG A 25 -17.67 -1.81 -3.24
CA ARG A 25 -18.67 -2.77 -3.73
C ARG A 25 -18.16 -3.53 -4.95
N ASN A 26 -17.54 -2.86 -5.91
CA ASN A 26 -17.01 -3.49 -7.12
C ASN A 26 -15.85 -4.48 -6.83
N ASN A 27 -15.04 -4.21 -5.80
CA ASN A 27 -13.88 -5.02 -5.45
C ASN A 27 -14.14 -5.91 -4.22
N TRP A 28 -15.39 -6.03 -3.77
CA TRP A 28 -15.74 -6.61 -2.48
C TRP A 28 -15.26 -8.05 -2.33
N GLU A 29 -15.43 -8.87 -3.37
CA GLU A 29 -14.98 -10.27 -3.36
C GLU A 29 -13.47 -10.38 -3.08
N GLY A 30 -12.65 -9.56 -3.74
CA GLY A 30 -11.20 -9.54 -3.51
C GLY A 30 -10.82 -9.01 -2.13
N LEU A 31 -11.54 -7.99 -1.63
CA LEU A 31 -11.28 -7.40 -0.31
C LEU A 31 -11.66 -8.35 0.83
N THR A 32 -12.70 -9.15 0.67
CA THR A 32 -13.14 -10.08 1.74
C THR A 32 -12.13 -11.19 2.03
N VAL A 33 -11.30 -11.57 1.05
CA VAL A 33 -10.19 -12.53 1.23
C VAL A 33 -9.26 -12.11 2.37
N PHE A 34 -9.07 -10.81 2.57
CA PHE A 34 -8.27 -10.28 3.67
C PHE A 34 -8.71 -10.82 5.05
N PHE A 35 -10.01 -10.95 5.27
CA PHE A 35 -10.55 -11.42 6.55
C PHE A 35 -10.36 -12.92 6.77
N GLY A 36 -10.03 -13.68 5.72
CA GLY A 36 -9.67 -15.10 5.82
C GLY A 36 -8.27 -15.35 6.37
N TYR A 37 -7.39 -14.35 6.41
CA TYR A 37 -6.03 -14.51 6.94
C TYR A 37 -5.99 -14.53 8.48
N PRO A 38 -5.03 -15.27 9.08
CA PRO A 38 -4.76 -15.22 10.51
C PRO A 38 -4.47 -13.79 11.00
N LYS A 39 -4.71 -13.53 12.30
CA LYS A 39 -4.55 -12.20 12.90
C LYS A 39 -3.13 -11.63 12.68
N ASP A 40 -2.11 -12.47 12.76
CA ASP A 40 -0.71 -12.03 12.59
C ASP A 40 -0.41 -11.56 11.17
N ILE A 41 -0.96 -12.25 10.16
CA ILE A 41 -0.82 -11.88 8.75
C ILE A 41 -1.63 -10.62 8.45
N ARG A 42 -2.87 -10.53 8.97
CA ARG A 42 -3.69 -9.33 8.84
C ARG A 42 -3.00 -8.10 9.40
N ARG A 43 -2.34 -8.24 10.56
CA ARG A 43 -1.55 -7.16 11.17
C ARG A 43 -0.43 -6.69 10.25
N VAL A 44 0.32 -7.62 9.63
CA VAL A 44 1.40 -7.29 8.68
C VAL A 44 0.85 -6.57 7.44
N ILE A 45 -0.26 -7.06 6.88
CA ILE A 45 -0.87 -6.45 5.68
C ILE A 45 -1.46 -5.06 6.01
N TYR A 46 -2.09 -4.90 7.18
CA TYR A 46 -2.65 -3.63 7.61
C TYR A 46 -1.57 -2.56 7.83
N THR A 47 -0.34 -2.98 8.16
CA THR A 47 0.79 -2.05 8.21
C THR A 47 1.24 -1.69 6.80
N THR A 48 0.75 -0.56 6.28
CA THR A 48 1.22 0.05 5.03
C THR A 48 2.68 0.53 5.11
N ASN A 49 3.26 0.57 6.32
CA ASN A 49 4.63 1.02 6.63
C ASN A 49 5.69 0.47 5.66
N ALA A 50 5.63 -0.80 5.28
CA ALA A 50 6.62 -1.41 4.39
C ALA A 50 6.54 -0.85 2.96
N ILE A 51 5.31 -0.75 2.43
CA ILE A 51 5.05 -0.22 1.08
C ILE A 51 5.30 1.30 1.06
N GLU A 52 4.87 2.03 2.09
CA GLU A 52 5.12 3.46 2.23
C GLU A 52 6.61 3.79 2.35
N SER A 53 7.35 3.00 3.14
CA SER A 53 8.81 3.12 3.26
C SER A 53 9.48 2.92 1.90
N LEU A 54 9.11 1.87 1.16
CA LEU A 54 9.64 1.64 -0.19
C LEU A 54 9.29 2.79 -1.14
N ASN A 55 8.02 3.22 -1.16
CA ASN A 55 7.56 4.33 -2.00
C ASN A 55 8.27 5.63 -1.67
N SER A 56 8.61 5.88 -0.39
CA SER A 56 9.40 7.03 0.03
C SER A 56 10.81 6.99 -0.54
N VAL A 57 11.47 5.83 -0.51
CA VAL A 57 12.81 5.66 -1.12
C VAL A 57 12.76 5.86 -2.63
N ILE A 58 11.78 5.27 -3.31
CA ILE A 58 11.61 5.40 -4.77
C ILE A 58 11.36 6.87 -5.14
N ARG A 59 10.42 7.55 -4.46
CA ARG A 59 10.15 8.99 -4.68
C ARG A 59 11.41 9.84 -4.48
N THR A 60 12.20 9.56 -3.45
CA THR A 60 13.46 10.27 -3.21
C THR A 60 14.46 10.07 -4.35
N ALA A 61 14.58 8.86 -4.88
CA ALA A 61 15.47 8.55 -5.99
C ALA A 61 15.02 9.19 -7.31
N VAL A 62 13.71 9.17 -7.60
CA VAL A 62 13.13 9.76 -8.81
C VAL A 62 13.17 11.29 -8.75
N ASN A 63 12.85 11.91 -7.61
CA ASN A 63 12.86 13.38 -7.50
C ASN A 63 14.24 14.01 -7.71
N LYS A 64 15.33 13.25 -7.51
CA LYS A 64 16.70 13.68 -7.83
C LYS A 64 16.94 13.80 -9.34
N ARG A 65 16.16 13.12 -10.17
CA ARG A 65 16.25 13.12 -11.64
C ARG A 65 14.86 13.34 -12.24
N LYS A 66 14.50 14.60 -12.49
CA LYS A 66 13.16 14.98 -12.99
C LYS A 66 12.88 14.53 -14.42
N VAL A 67 13.92 14.29 -15.24
CA VAL A 67 13.79 13.87 -16.64
C VAL A 67 14.67 12.65 -16.87
N PHE A 68 14.12 11.64 -17.54
CA PHE A 68 14.83 10.44 -17.93
C PHE A 68 14.97 10.40 -19.45
N PRO A 69 16.14 9.99 -19.98
CA PRO A 69 16.37 9.90 -21.43
C PRO A 69 15.68 8.69 -22.08
N SER A 70 15.29 7.67 -21.30
CA SER A 70 14.54 6.50 -21.76
C SER A 70 13.87 5.77 -20.59
N ASP A 71 12.87 4.94 -20.88
CA ASP A 71 12.19 4.11 -19.87
C ASP A 71 13.16 3.18 -19.15
N GLN A 72 14.11 2.59 -19.89
CA GLN A 72 15.15 1.74 -19.31
C GLN A 72 16.00 2.47 -18.27
N ALA A 73 16.29 3.77 -18.50
CA ALA A 73 17.00 4.58 -17.52
C ALA A 73 16.18 4.80 -16.25
N ALA A 74 14.86 5.01 -16.37
CA ALA A 74 13.96 5.13 -15.22
C ALA A 74 13.89 3.82 -14.43
N PHE A 75 13.69 2.67 -15.11
CA PHE A 75 13.68 1.35 -14.48
C PHE A 75 14.98 1.06 -13.73
N LYS A 76 16.13 1.40 -14.33
CA LYS A 76 17.44 1.21 -13.69
C LYS A 76 17.56 2.01 -12.39
N VAL A 77 17.05 3.25 -12.35
CA VAL A 77 17.08 4.07 -11.13
C VAL A 77 16.21 3.47 -10.02
N VAL A 78 15.00 3.01 -10.36
CA VAL A 78 14.12 2.34 -9.38
C VAL A 78 14.78 1.06 -8.86
N TYR A 79 15.34 0.23 -9.75
CA TYR A 79 16.04 -1.00 -9.38
C TYR A 79 17.20 -0.74 -8.41
N LEU A 80 18.07 0.23 -8.73
CA LEU A 80 19.20 0.60 -7.88
C LEU A 80 18.76 1.16 -6.53
N ALA A 81 17.70 1.99 -6.51
CA ALA A 81 17.13 2.52 -5.27
C ALA A 81 16.59 1.42 -4.37
N THR A 82 15.88 0.43 -4.94
CA THR A 82 15.38 -0.73 -4.21
C THR A 82 16.52 -1.60 -3.67
N GLN A 83 17.55 -1.86 -4.47
CA GLN A 83 18.74 -2.59 -4.00
C GLN A 83 19.43 -1.86 -2.83
N GLN A 84 19.57 -0.53 -2.92
CA GLN A 84 20.18 0.26 -1.86
C GLN A 84 19.32 0.28 -0.60
N ALA A 85 17.99 0.36 -0.73
CA ALA A 85 17.05 0.27 0.38
C ALA A 85 17.14 -1.07 1.12
N SER A 86 17.25 -2.17 0.36
CA SER A 86 17.42 -3.52 0.88
C SER A 86 18.73 -3.67 1.66
N LYS A 87 19.85 -3.18 1.11
CA LYS A 87 21.17 -3.26 1.79
C LYS A 87 21.27 -2.39 3.04
N SER A 88 20.60 -1.24 3.06
CA SER A 88 20.69 -0.27 4.17
C SER A 88 19.65 -0.48 5.28
N GLY A 89 18.78 -1.49 5.16
CA GLY A 89 17.71 -1.74 6.13
C GLY A 89 16.67 -0.59 6.22
N ARG A 90 16.64 0.30 5.22
CA ARG A 90 15.78 1.49 5.23
C ARG A 90 14.31 1.11 4.96
N CYS A 91 14.09 0.04 4.18
CA CYS A 91 12.86 -0.74 4.22
C CYS A 91 12.85 -1.60 5.48
N ARG A 92 12.51 -1.02 6.63
CA ARG A 92 12.35 -1.82 7.84
C ARG A 92 11.16 -2.75 7.66
N SER A 93 11.41 -4.04 7.88
CA SER A 93 10.37 -5.02 8.17
C SER A 93 9.60 -4.59 9.43
N VAL A 94 8.40 -5.13 9.56
CA VAL A 94 7.32 -4.86 10.55
C VAL A 94 7.77 -4.88 12.04
N THR A 95 9.04 -5.13 12.34
CA THR A 95 9.56 -5.52 13.66
C THR A 95 10.05 -4.36 14.54
N GLY A 96 9.53 -3.14 14.40
CA GLY A 96 10.05 -2.01 15.20
C GLY A 96 9.10 -0.89 15.59
N ARG A 97 7.79 -1.04 15.34
CA ARG A 97 6.79 -0.05 15.75
C ARG A 97 5.44 -0.70 15.98
N LEU A 98 5.43 -1.70 16.86
CA LEU A 98 4.22 -2.24 17.42
C LEU A 98 4.23 -1.87 18.91
N PRO A 99 3.24 -1.12 19.42
CA PRO A 99 3.05 -0.95 20.85
C PRO A 99 2.76 -2.29 21.53
#